data_AF-A0A3B9X2L5-F1
#
_entry.id   AF-A0A3B9X2L5-F1
#
_cell.length_a   1.000
_cell.length_b   1.000
_cell.length_c   1.000
_cell.angle_alpha   90.00
_cell.angle_beta   90.00
_cell.angle_gamma   90.00
#
_symmetry.space_group_name_H-M   'P 1'
#
loop_
_entity.id
_entity.type
_entity.pdbx_description
1 polymer ?
#
loop_
_entity_poly.entity_id
_entity_poly.type
_entity_poly.pdbx_seq_one_letter_code
_entity_poly.pdbx_strand_id
1 'polypeptide(L)'
;MKPFGSLLSSLMPASFLALFATIATAQESTEQSQLSLERLFNSEEFDLESFGPARWLSDGSGYTLLEDSNAVQDRKDIVRYDPKTNDREILVTASQLQPAMSDETLKIENYSWSADGSKVLIYTNSQRVWRTNSRGDYWVLDLVSGALSQIGSDFPASSLMFATFSPDDTRIAYVQLNNIYVEDLSSSKVTQITNDGSTNLINGTFDWVYEEE
;
A
#
# COMPACT_ATOMS: atom_id res chain seq x y z
N MET A 1 -28.18 63.86 -55.39
CA MET A 1 -28.84 65.06 -54.85
C MET A 1 -27.88 65.72 -53.87
N LYS A 2 -27.54 66.98 -54.15
CA LYS A 2 -26.79 67.95 -53.33
C LYS A 2 -27.60 68.32 -52.06
N PRO A 3 -27.10 69.05 -51.03
CA PRO A 3 -25.72 69.55 -50.82
C PRO A 3 -25.23 69.81 -49.35
N PHE A 4 -24.05 70.46 -49.23
CA PHE A 4 -23.67 71.57 -48.29
C PHE A 4 -23.60 71.27 -46.78
N GLY A 5 -22.62 71.73 -45.97
CA GLY A 5 -21.46 72.64 -46.09
C GLY A 5 -20.58 72.53 -44.82
N SER A 6 -19.30 72.93 -44.83
CA SER A 6 -18.73 74.15 -44.18
C SER A 6 -18.89 74.19 -42.64
N LEU A 7 -17.93 74.49 -41.75
CA LEU A 7 -16.65 75.21 -41.77
C LEU A 7 -15.92 74.95 -40.44
N LEU A 8 -14.60 75.15 -40.45
CA LEU A 8 -13.62 75.36 -39.36
C LEU A 8 -14.13 75.73 -37.95
N SER A 9 -13.51 75.12 -36.91
CA SER A 9 -12.91 75.89 -35.80
C SER A 9 -11.92 75.05 -34.98
N SER A 10 -10.74 75.60 -34.78
CA SER A 10 -9.67 75.14 -33.90
C SER A 10 -9.97 75.48 -32.43
N LEU A 11 -9.71 74.58 -31.49
CA LEU A 11 -9.29 74.90 -30.11
C LEU A 11 -8.74 73.64 -29.42
N MET A 12 -7.42 73.57 -29.29
CA MET A 12 -6.73 72.90 -28.17
C MET A 12 -6.65 73.93 -27.01
N PRO A 13 -6.23 73.59 -25.77
CA PRO A 13 -6.10 72.29 -25.11
C PRO A 13 -6.73 72.31 -23.68
N ALA A 14 -6.94 71.14 -23.07
CA ALA A 14 -6.94 71.03 -21.61
C ALA A 14 -6.58 69.60 -21.22
N SER A 15 -5.28 69.35 -21.06
CA SER A 15 -4.78 68.15 -20.40
C SER A 15 -5.32 68.09 -18.98
N PHE A 16 -6.29 67.22 -18.73
CA PHE A 16 -6.68 66.84 -17.38
C PHE A 16 -5.78 65.68 -16.94
N LEU A 17 -4.73 66.02 -16.20
CA LEU A 17 -3.85 65.03 -15.58
C LEU A 17 -4.61 64.40 -14.40
N ALA A 18 -5.32 63.30 -14.65
CA ALA A 18 -5.95 62.51 -13.60
C ALA A 18 -4.84 61.76 -12.84
N LEU A 19 -4.48 62.27 -11.66
CA LEU A 19 -3.58 61.61 -10.72
C LEU A 19 -4.34 60.44 -10.08
N PHE A 20 -4.28 59.26 -10.69
CA PHE A 20 -4.72 58.02 -10.06
C PHE A 20 -3.69 57.64 -8.99
N ALA A 21 -4.03 57.91 -7.72
CA ALA A 21 -3.32 57.32 -6.60
C ALA A 21 -3.61 55.82 -6.58
N THR A 22 -2.69 55.03 -7.12
CA THR A 22 -2.66 53.58 -6.91
C THR A 22 -2.37 53.32 -5.45
N ILE A 23 -3.41 53.05 -4.67
CA ILE A 23 -3.27 52.39 -3.37
C ILE A 23 -2.85 50.96 -3.70
N ALA A 24 -1.54 50.71 -3.64
CA ALA A 24 -1.02 49.35 -3.65
C ALA A 24 -1.49 48.70 -2.34
N THR A 25 -2.57 47.92 -2.41
CA THR A 25 -2.85 46.94 -1.37
C THR A 25 -1.72 45.92 -1.45
N ALA A 26 -0.76 46.02 -0.53
CA ALA A 26 0.19 44.95 -0.28
C ALA A 26 -0.64 43.73 0.12
N GLN A 27 -0.74 42.77 -0.78
CA GLN A 27 -1.32 41.47 -0.50
C GLN A 27 -0.32 40.79 0.46
N GLU A 28 -0.71 40.60 1.72
CA GLU A 28 0.09 39.84 2.69
C GLU A 28 0.21 38.40 2.20
N SER A 29 1.26 38.12 1.42
CA SER A 29 1.69 36.77 1.11
C SER A 29 2.64 36.30 2.20
N THR A 30 2.11 36.03 3.41
CA THR A 30 2.91 35.52 4.52
C THR A 30 2.17 34.48 5.36
N GLU A 31 1.48 33.52 4.73
CA GLU A 31 0.93 32.35 5.46
C GLU A 31 1.32 30.99 4.88
N GLN A 32 2.09 30.91 3.80
CA GLN A 32 2.62 29.61 3.31
C GLN A 32 3.90 29.16 4.03
N SER A 33 4.55 30.02 4.82
CA SER A 33 5.83 29.68 5.49
C SER A 33 5.70 29.23 6.94
N GLN A 34 4.55 29.41 7.59
CA GLN A 34 4.41 29.07 9.01
C GLN A 34 3.93 27.64 9.20
N LEU A 35 4.69 26.88 9.99
CA LEU A 35 4.30 25.56 10.45
C LEU A 35 3.01 25.66 11.27
N SER A 36 2.00 24.84 10.96
CA SER A 36 0.73 24.81 11.68
C SER A 36 0.30 23.36 11.96
N LEU A 37 -0.58 23.16 12.95
CA LEU A 37 -1.14 21.84 13.25
C LEU A 37 -1.93 21.29 12.05
N GLU A 38 -2.63 22.16 11.32
CA GLU A 38 -3.36 21.78 10.11
C GLU A 38 -2.41 21.21 9.05
N ARG A 39 -1.28 21.90 8.77
CA ARG A 39 -0.31 21.41 7.79
C ARG A 39 0.40 20.14 8.27
N LEU A 40 0.70 20.06 9.56
CA LEU A 40 1.37 18.89 10.14
C LEU A 40 0.52 17.62 10.11
N PHE A 41 -0.81 17.72 10.24
CA PHE A 41 -1.67 16.55 10.43
C PHE A 41 -2.73 16.33 9.33
N ASN A 42 -3.06 17.36 8.54
CA ASN A 42 -4.08 17.29 7.47
C ASN A 42 -3.50 17.54 6.07
N SER A 43 -2.18 17.47 5.92
CA SER A 43 -1.52 17.51 4.60
C SER A 43 -0.45 16.43 4.51
N GLU A 44 -0.18 15.98 3.29
CA GLU A 44 0.92 15.04 2.97
C GLU A 44 2.27 15.78 2.85
N GLU A 45 2.33 17.10 3.11
CA GLU A 45 3.52 17.94 2.92
C GLU A 45 4.75 17.43 3.72
N PHE A 46 4.50 16.81 4.87
CA PHE A 46 5.53 16.33 5.78
C PHE A 46 5.57 14.81 5.88
N ASP A 47 4.87 14.10 5.01
CA ASP A 47 4.97 12.65 4.94
C ASP A 47 6.37 12.27 4.46
N LEU A 48 6.98 11.33 5.16
CA LEU A 48 8.27 10.80 4.74
C LEU A 48 8.08 10.03 3.44
N GLU A 49 8.87 10.35 2.42
CA GLU A 49 9.02 9.48 1.26
C GLU A 49 9.50 8.12 1.75
N SER A 50 8.65 7.10 1.59
CA SER A 50 8.95 5.75 2.03
C SER A 50 9.58 4.95 0.89
N PHE A 51 10.64 4.23 1.23
CA PHE A 51 11.18 3.18 0.38
C PHE A 51 10.90 1.84 1.06
N GLY A 52 10.10 0.99 0.40
CA GLY A 52 9.92 -0.39 0.81
C GLY A 52 8.69 -0.66 1.70
N PRO A 53 8.66 -1.83 2.37
CA PRO A 53 9.80 -2.75 2.57
C PRO A 53 10.26 -3.41 1.27
N ALA A 54 11.58 -3.36 1.01
CA ALA A 54 12.22 -4.11 -0.05
C ALA A 54 12.50 -5.55 0.41
N ARG A 55 12.18 -6.54 -0.43
CA ARG A 55 12.46 -7.95 -0.13
C ARG A 55 13.45 -8.53 -1.12
N TRP A 56 14.60 -8.96 -0.65
CA TRP A 56 15.56 -9.68 -1.47
C TRP A 56 15.02 -11.06 -1.84
N LEU A 57 15.20 -11.44 -3.10
CA LEU A 57 14.99 -12.82 -3.55
C LEU A 57 16.09 -13.71 -2.97
N SER A 58 15.75 -14.97 -2.68
CA SER A 58 16.64 -15.92 -2.03
C SER A 58 17.92 -16.21 -2.82
N ASP A 59 17.85 -16.10 -4.15
CA ASP A 59 18.98 -16.29 -5.07
C ASP A 59 19.85 -15.02 -5.24
N GLY A 60 19.46 -13.89 -4.64
CA GLY A 60 20.13 -12.60 -4.78
C GLY A 60 20.04 -11.98 -6.17
N SER A 61 19.19 -12.51 -7.06
CA SER A 61 18.99 -12.00 -8.42
C SER A 61 18.33 -10.63 -8.46
N GLY A 62 17.66 -10.22 -7.38
CA GLY A 62 16.98 -8.95 -7.29
C GLY A 62 16.30 -8.74 -5.95
N TYR A 63 15.66 -7.58 -5.81
CA TYR A 63 14.76 -7.30 -4.72
C TYR A 63 13.40 -6.85 -5.26
N THR A 64 12.36 -7.03 -4.46
CA THR A 64 10.98 -6.71 -4.83
C THR A 64 10.42 -5.59 -3.95
N LEU A 65 9.56 -4.77 -4.56
CA LEU A 65 8.85 -3.65 -3.95
C LEU A 65 7.35 -3.74 -4.28
N LEU A 66 6.54 -2.99 -3.53
CA LEU A 66 5.15 -2.70 -3.89
C LEU A 66 5.08 -1.37 -4.63
N GLU A 67 4.45 -1.37 -5.80
CA GLU A 67 4.20 -0.17 -6.59
C GLU A 67 2.72 -0.07 -6.94
N ASP A 68 2.20 1.14 -7.14
CA ASP A 68 0.82 1.31 -7.59
C ASP A 68 0.57 0.59 -8.90
N SER A 69 -0.51 -0.19 -8.93
CA SER A 69 -0.94 -0.89 -10.13
C SER A 69 -1.57 0.10 -11.10
N ASN A 70 -1.12 0.06 -12.35
CA ASN A 70 -1.75 0.81 -13.43
C ASN A 70 -3.10 0.20 -13.86
N ALA A 71 -3.31 -1.08 -13.56
CA ALA A 71 -4.49 -1.82 -14.01
C ALA A 71 -5.65 -1.79 -13.00
N VAL A 72 -5.34 -1.73 -11.69
CA VAL A 72 -6.33 -1.77 -10.63
C VAL A 72 -6.09 -0.62 -9.65
N GLN A 73 -7.08 0.29 -9.55
CA GLN A 73 -6.99 1.47 -8.70
C GLN A 73 -6.87 1.10 -7.21
N ASP A 74 -6.06 1.85 -6.46
CA ASP A 74 -5.81 1.63 -5.01
C ASP A 74 -5.32 0.20 -4.70
N ARG A 75 -4.58 -0.41 -5.63
CA ARG A 75 -3.93 -1.71 -5.46
C ARG A 75 -2.48 -1.63 -5.89
N LYS A 76 -1.69 -2.59 -5.43
CA LYS A 76 -0.25 -2.64 -5.66
C LYS A 76 0.13 -3.88 -6.48
N ASP A 77 1.08 -3.70 -7.38
CA ASP A 77 1.81 -4.78 -8.04
C ASP A 77 3.07 -5.13 -7.22
N ILE A 78 3.55 -6.37 -7.32
CA ILE A 78 4.86 -6.77 -6.80
C ILE A 78 5.87 -6.68 -7.95
N VAL A 79 6.83 -5.77 -7.80
CA VAL A 79 7.78 -5.40 -8.86
C VAL A 79 9.19 -5.76 -8.42
N ARG A 80 9.93 -6.46 -9.28
CA ARG A 80 11.35 -6.81 -9.12
C ARG A 80 12.24 -5.76 -9.78
N TYR A 81 13.36 -5.49 -9.13
CA TYR A 81 14.47 -4.71 -9.66
C TYR A 81 15.76 -5.53 -9.66
N ASP A 82 16.53 -5.46 -10.75
CA ASP A 82 17.91 -5.91 -10.79
C ASP A 82 18.83 -4.82 -10.19
N PRO A 83 19.60 -5.09 -9.11
CA PRO A 83 20.40 -4.07 -8.43
C PRO A 83 21.62 -3.61 -9.23
N LYS A 84 22.03 -4.32 -10.28
CA LYS A 84 23.18 -3.98 -11.12
C LYS A 84 22.77 -3.13 -12.31
N THR A 85 21.66 -3.50 -12.97
CA THR A 85 21.21 -2.83 -14.21
C THR A 85 20.09 -1.83 -13.96
N ASN A 86 19.40 -1.92 -12.82
CA ASN A 86 18.17 -1.20 -12.52
C ASN A 86 17.00 -1.58 -13.44
N ASP A 87 17.06 -2.77 -14.05
CA ASP A 87 15.95 -3.30 -14.85
C ASP A 87 14.74 -3.57 -13.96
N ARG A 88 13.56 -3.12 -14.42
CA ARG A 88 12.28 -3.22 -13.71
C ARG A 88 11.40 -4.28 -14.37
N GLU A 89 10.86 -5.19 -13.57
CA GLU A 89 9.99 -6.28 -14.01
C GLU A 89 8.81 -6.45 -13.06
N ILE A 90 7.57 -6.59 -13.57
CA ILE A 90 6.41 -6.89 -12.72
C ILE A 90 6.32 -8.42 -12.58
N LEU A 91 6.43 -8.93 -11.35
CA LEU A 91 6.32 -10.36 -11.07
C LEU A 91 4.89 -10.78 -10.73
N VAL A 92 4.17 -9.94 -9.99
CA VAL A 92 2.77 -10.18 -9.64
C VAL A 92 1.97 -8.91 -9.90
N THR A 93 0.96 -9.02 -10.75
CA THR A 93 0.00 -7.95 -11.00
C THR A 93 -1.12 -7.97 -9.97
N ALA A 94 -1.69 -6.82 -9.63
CA ALA A 94 -2.84 -6.72 -8.75
C ALA A 94 -4.03 -7.56 -9.27
N SER A 95 -4.24 -7.64 -10.58
CA SER A 95 -5.31 -8.46 -11.17
C SER A 95 -5.20 -9.95 -10.88
N GLN A 96 -3.99 -10.48 -10.65
CA GLN A 96 -3.80 -11.88 -10.22
C GLN A 96 -4.21 -12.12 -8.77
N LEU A 97 -4.39 -11.05 -7.99
CA LEU A 97 -4.79 -11.08 -6.60
C LEU A 97 -6.29 -10.82 -6.42
N GLN A 98 -7.10 -11.09 -7.44
CA GLN A 98 -8.56 -11.10 -7.32
C GLN A 98 -9.05 -12.54 -7.08
N PRO A 99 -9.64 -12.85 -5.91
CA PRO A 99 -10.22 -14.16 -5.66
C PRO A 99 -11.35 -14.47 -6.65
N ALA A 100 -11.43 -15.71 -7.14
CA ALA A 100 -12.36 -16.10 -8.20
C ALA A 100 -13.86 -15.87 -7.85
N MET A 101 -14.19 -15.86 -6.56
CA MET A 101 -15.56 -15.67 -6.04
C MET A 101 -15.80 -14.25 -5.49
N SER A 102 -14.89 -13.30 -5.78
CA SER A 102 -14.94 -11.93 -5.29
C SER A 102 -14.72 -10.93 -6.43
N ASP A 103 -15.46 -9.82 -6.39
CA ASP A 103 -15.20 -8.67 -7.26
C ASP A 103 -14.11 -7.74 -6.70
N GLU A 104 -13.67 -7.99 -5.46
CA GLU A 104 -12.65 -7.19 -4.79
C GLU A 104 -11.26 -7.83 -4.93
N THR A 105 -10.32 -7.06 -5.48
CA THR A 105 -8.89 -7.42 -5.48
C THR A 105 -8.30 -7.26 -4.09
N LEU A 106 -7.42 -8.16 -3.66
CA LEU A 106 -6.78 -8.09 -2.34
C LEU A 106 -5.84 -6.88 -2.23
N LYS A 107 -5.86 -6.21 -1.06
CA LYS A 107 -4.92 -5.13 -0.73
C LYS A 107 -3.71 -5.74 -0.02
N ILE A 108 -2.55 -5.68 -0.66
CA ILE A 108 -1.33 -6.22 -0.08
C ILE A 108 -0.87 -5.33 1.08
N GLU A 109 -0.80 -5.90 2.28
CA GLU A 109 -0.20 -5.26 3.45
C GLU A 109 1.20 -5.79 3.74
N ASN A 110 1.42 -7.08 3.48
CA ASN A 110 2.72 -7.74 3.55
C ASN A 110 2.75 -8.92 2.56
N TYR A 111 3.93 -9.43 2.21
CA TYR A 111 4.06 -10.66 1.43
C TYR A 111 5.37 -11.39 1.73
N SER A 112 5.45 -12.67 1.41
CA SER A 112 6.71 -13.44 1.42
C SER A 112 6.75 -14.42 0.26
N TRP A 113 7.97 -14.73 -0.19
CA TRP A 113 8.22 -15.69 -1.25
C TRP A 113 8.40 -17.08 -0.68
N SER A 114 7.95 -18.10 -1.41
CA SER A 114 8.40 -19.48 -1.17
C SER A 114 9.91 -19.59 -1.39
N ALA A 115 10.54 -20.62 -0.84
CA ALA A 115 11.99 -20.80 -0.94
C ALA A 115 12.45 -20.93 -2.40
N ASP A 116 11.65 -21.61 -3.23
CA ASP A 116 11.85 -21.78 -4.68
C ASP A 116 11.37 -20.59 -5.53
N GLY A 117 10.72 -19.58 -4.93
CA GLY A 117 10.16 -18.41 -5.63
C GLY A 117 8.93 -18.71 -6.49
N SER A 118 8.38 -19.92 -6.49
CA SER A 118 7.22 -20.30 -7.31
C SER A 118 5.88 -19.81 -6.75
N LYS A 119 5.83 -19.42 -5.47
CA LYS A 119 4.62 -18.97 -4.78
C LYS A 119 4.89 -17.70 -3.99
N VAL A 120 3.81 -16.95 -3.77
CA VAL A 120 3.81 -15.77 -2.90
C VAL A 120 2.70 -15.91 -1.87
N LEU A 121 3.06 -15.79 -0.60
CA LEU A 121 2.13 -15.64 0.51
C LEU A 121 1.81 -14.15 0.68
N ILE A 122 0.54 -13.79 0.58
CA ILE A 122 0.01 -12.42 0.68
C ILE A 122 -0.70 -12.27 2.01
N TYR A 123 -0.42 -11.19 2.72
CA TYR A 123 -1.10 -10.80 3.96
C TYR A 123 -1.97 -9.58 3.71
N THR A 124 -3.21 -9.62 4.17
CA THR A 124 -4.26 -8.63 3.90
C THR A 124 -5.27 -8.57 5.07
N ASN A 125 -6.15 -7.57 5.05
CA ASN A 125 -7.28 -7.43 5.97
C ASN A 125 -6.83 -7.52 7.44
N SER A 126 -5.79 -6.77 7.78
CA SER A 126 -5.16 -6.90 9.08
C SER A 126 -5.92 -6.17 10.20
N GLN A 127 -5.73 -6.64 11.42
CA GLN A 127 -6.28 -6.10 12.65
C GLN A 127 -5.14 -5.89 13.64
N ARG A 128 -5.17 -4.75 14.31
CA ARG A 128 -4.15 -4.37 15.29
C ARG A 128 -4.26 -5.19 16.55
N VAL A 129 -3.15 -5.77 16.98
CA VAL A 129 -2.99 -6.40 18.29
C VAL A 129 -1.78 -5.73 18.94
N TRP A 130 -2.02 -4.98 20.01
CA TRP A 130 -1.02 -4.11 20.66
C TRP A 130 -0.41 -3.07 19.71
N ARG A 131 0.89 -3.18 19.40
CA ARG A 131 1.62 -2.21 18.59
C ARG A 131 1.48 -2.46 17.10
N THR A 132 1.37 -3.72 16.68
CA THR A 132 1.45 -4.12 15.27
C THR A 132 0.15 -4.75 14.78
N ASN A 133 -0.04 -4.77 13.46
CA ASN A 133 -1.14 -5.51 12.85
C ASN A 133 -0.71 -6.97 12.66
N SER A 134 -0.80 -7.77 13.72
CA SER A 134 -0.31 -9.15 13.73
C SER A 134 -1.40 -10.21 13.43
N ARG A 135 -2.67 -9.79 13.34
CA ARG A 135 -3.77 -10.64 12.87
C ARG A 135 -4.24 -10.21 11.49
N GLY A 136 -4.56 -11.15 10.62
CA GLY A 136 -5.10 -10.84 9.30
C GLY A 136 -5.49 -12.09 8.53
N ASP A 137 -5.74 -11.91 7.24
CA ASP A 137 -6.00 -12.97 6.28
C ASP A 137 -4.74 -13.25 5.47
N TYR A 138 -4.60 -14.52 5.06
CA TYR A 138 -3.49 -14.98 4.27
C TYR A 138 -3.97 -15.68 3.00
N TRP A 139 -3.25 -15.43 1.91
CA TRP A 139 -3.53 -16.03 0.60
C TRP A 139 -2.23 -16.50 -0.03
N VAL A 140 -2.26 -17.62 -0.74
CA VAL A 140 -1.13 -18.09 -1.54
C VAL A 140 -1.49 -17.95 -3.02
N LEU A 141 -0.65 -17.23 -3.76
CA LEU A 141 -0.64 -17.21 -5.21
C LEU A 141 0.45 -18.17 -5.71
N ASP A 142 0.06 -19.18 -6.48
CA ASP A 142 0.99 -20.00 -7.25
C ASP A 142 1.23 -19.36 -8.62
N LEU A 143 2.48 -19.04 -8.92
CA LEU A 143 2.86 -18.32 -10.14
C LEU A 143 2.91 -19.23 -11.37
N VAL A 144 3.03 -20.53 -11.17
CA VAL A 144 3.07 -21.52 -12.25
C VAL A 144 1.66 -21.79 -12.76
N SER A 145 0.71 -22.03 -11.84
CA SER A 145 -0.68 -22.31 -12.21
C SER A 145 -1.56 -21.06 -12.28
N GLY A 146 -1.13 -19.94 -11.68
CA GLY A 146 -1.94 -18.74 -11.50
C GLY A 146 -3.06 -18.88 -10.47
N ALA A 147 -3.00 -19.92 -9.62
CA ALA A 147 -4.06 -20.20 -8.64
C ALA A 147 -3.88 -19.33 -7.39
N LEU A 148 -4.94 -18.65 -6.97
CA LEU A 148 -4.99 -17.88 -5.74
C LEU A 148 -5.90 -18.59 -4.73
N SER A 149 -5.38 -18.96 -3.57
CA SER A 149 -6.11 -19.73 -2.55
C SER A 149 -5.98 -19.08 -1.17
N GLN A 150 -7.08 -19.02 -0.43
CA GLN A 150 -7.09 -18.52 0.94
C GLN A 150 -6.57 -19.59 1.90
N ILE A 151 -5.75 -19.18 2.87
CA ILE A 151 -5.22 -20.05 3.92
C ILE A 151 -6.11 -19.95 5.16
N GLY A 152 -6.39 -21.09 5.80
CA GLY A 152 -7.23 -21.18 7.00
C GLY A 152 -8.65 -20.67 6.76
N SER A 153 -9.22 -20.95 5.58
CA SER A 153 -10.54 -20.46 5.15
C SER A 153 -11.70 -20.83 6.08
N ASP A 154 -11.52 -21.85 6.93
CA ASP A 154 -12.51 -22.28 7.92
C ASP A 154 -12.50 -21.42 9.19
N PHE A 155 -11.50 -20.56 9.37
CA PHE A 155 -11.40 -19.65 10.51
C PHE A 155 -12.04 -18.29 10.21
N PRO A 156 -12.45 -17.55 11.25
CA PRO A 156 -12.97 -16.19 11.07
C PRO A 156 -11.98 -15.30 10.31
N ALA A 157 -12.49 -14.36 9.52
CA ALA A 157 -11.67 -13.36 8.86
C ALA A 157 -10.81 -12.59 9.87
N SER A 158 -9.63 -12.19 9.43
CA SER A 158 -8.65 -11.42 10.21
C SER A 158 -8.25 -12.06 11.54
N SER A 159 -8.19 -13.40 11.61
CA SER A 159 -7.89 -14.08 12.87
C SER A 159 -6.53 -14.78 12.92
N LEU A 160 -5.96 -15.13 11.75
CA LEU A 160 -4.70 -15.83 11.65
C LEU A 160 -3.52 -14.91 11.96
N MET A 161 -2.44 -15.48 12.47
CA MET A 161 -1.21 -14.78 12.80
C MET A 161 0.02 -15.55 12.28
N PHE A 162 1.06 -14.81 11.88
CA PHE A 162 2.41 -15.31 11.61
C PHE A 162 2.48 -16.48 10.60
N ALA A 163 1.69 -16.44 9.54
CA ALA A 163 1.74 -17.48 8.53
C ALA A 163 3.09 -17.52 7.79
N THR A 164 3.63 -18.71 7.54
CA THR A 164 4.91 -18.91 6.83
C THR A 164 4.93 -20.21 6.04
N PHE A 165 5.69 -20.24 4.95
CA PHE A 165 5.95 -21.46 4.19
C PHE A 165 6.77 -22.47 4.98
N SER A 166 6.50 -23.76 4.75
CA SER A 166 7.44 -24.82 5.08
C SER A 166 8.69 -24.73 4.20
N PRO A 167 9.85 -25.25 4.63
CA PRO A 167 11.08 -25.19 3.83
C PRO A 167 11.02 -25.92 2.48
N ASP A 168 10.03 -26.81 2.30
CA ASP A 168 9.77 -27.55 1.07
C ASP A 168 8.64 -26.93 0.22
N ASP A 169 8.12 -25.76 0.62
CA ASP A 169 7.08 -24.98 -0.08
C ASP A 169 5.73 -25.70 -0.28
N THR A 170 5.51 -26.83 0.41
CA THR A 170 4.28 -27.64 0.29
C THR A 170 3.19 -27.27 1.29
N ARG A 171 3.54 -26.56 2.36
CA ARG A 171 2.66 -26.31 3.51
C ARG A 171 2.80 -24.88 3.99
N ILE A 172 1.78 -24.40 4.69
CA ILE A 172 1.81 -23.17 5.48
C ILE A 172 1.61 -23.53 6.95
N ALA A 173 2.47 -23.01 7.82
CA ALA A 173 2.23 -22.99 9.26
C ALA A 173 1.68 -21.62 9.65
N TYR A 174 0.71 -21.57 10.57
CA TYR A 174 0.16 -20.33 11.10
C TYR A 174 -0.35 -20.52 12.54
N VAL A 175 -0.54 -19.40 13.23
CA VAL A 175 -1.12 -19.38 14.58
C VAL A 175 -2.57 -18.93 14.50
N GLN A 176 -3.44 -19.66 15.19
CA GLN A 176 -4.86 -19.32 15.35
C GLN A 176 -5.30 -19.63 16.78
N LEU A 177 -5.92 -18.64 17.45
CA LEU A 177 -6.37 -18.77 18.85
C LEU A 177 -5.29 -19.41 19.76
N ASN A 178 -4.05 -18.91 19.68
CA ASN A 178 -2.91 -19.35 20.46
C ASN A 178 -2.50 -20.83 20.26
N ASN A 179 -2.92 -21.44 19.15
CA ASN A 179 -2.49 -22.76 18.73
C ASN A 179 -1.82 -22.71 17.35
N ILE A 180 -0.88 -23.63 17.13
CA ILE A 180 -0.18 -23.78 15.86
C ILE A 180 -0.97 -24.74 14.97
N TYR A 181 -1.17 -24.35 13.73
CA TYR A 181 -1.78 -25.15 12.68
C TYR A 181 -0.83 -25.25 11.49
N VAL A 182 -0.97 -26.34 10.74
CA VAL A 182 -0.28 -26.57 9.47
C VAL A 182 -1.31 -26.96 8.43
N GLU A 183 -1.27 -26.30 7.29
CA GLU A 183 -2.15 -26.54 6.16
C GLU A 183 -1.35 -27.01 4.95
N ASP A 184 -1.78 -28.10 4.35
CA ASP A 184 -1.22 -28.63 3.11
C ASP A 184 -1.78 -27.88 1.90
N LEU A 185 -0.90 -27.29 1.09
CA LEU A 185 -1.31 -26.43 -0.03
C LEU A 185 -1.96 -27.19 -1.18
N SER A 186 -1.71 -28.49 -1.32
CA SER A 186 -2.25 -29.29 -2.42
C SER A 186 -3.67 -29.80 -2.12
N SER A 187 -3.95 -30.07 -0.84
CA SER A 187 -5.19 -30.69 -0.39
C SER A 187 -6.07 -29.78 0.47
N SER A 188 -5.56 -28.60 0.84
CA SER A 188 -6.16 -27.68 1.83
C SER A 188 -6.43 -28.35 3.18
N LYS A 189 -5.75 -29.46 3.48
CA LYS A 189 -5.94 -30.19 4.73
C LYS A 189 -5.27 -29.43 5.87
N VAL A 190 -6.08 -29.00 6.82
CA VAL A 190 -5.61 -28.36 8.06
C VAL A 190 -5.33 -29.42 9.14
N THR A 191 -4.17 -29.31 9.78
CA THR A 191 -3.75 -30.12 10.92
C THR A 191 -3.38 -29.22 12.09
N GLN A 192 -4.08 -29.39 13.21
CA GLN A 192 -3.75 -28.70 14.45
C GLN A 192 -2.57 -29.40 15.16
N ILE A 193 -1.53 -28.65 15.49
CA ILE A 193 -0.29 -29.17 16.11
C ILE A 193 -0.36 -29.08 17.63
N THR A 194 -0.88 -27.97 18.17
CA THR A 194 -1.07 -27.75 19.61
C THR A 194 -2.56 -27.61 19.93
N ASN A 195 -2.98 -28.04 21.12
CA ASN A 195 -4.41 -28.08 21.48
C ASN A 195 -4.72 -27.40 22.82
N ASP A 196 -3.72 -26.82 23.46
CA ASP A 196 -3.76 -26.27 24.82
C ASP A 196 -3.71 -24.73 24.86
N GLY A 197 -3.64 -24.08 23.69
CA GLY A 197 -3.70 -22.62 23.57
C GLY A 197 -4.90 -22.04 24.31
N SER A 198 -4.63 -21.05 25.15
CA SER A 198 -5.62 -20.38 26.00
C SER A 198 -5.26 -18.92 26.19
N THR A 199 -6.02 -18.17 26.99
CA THR A 199 -5.68 -16.77 27.29
C THR A 199 -4.33 -16.62 28.00
N ASN A 200 -3.86 -17.68 28.67
CA ASN A 200 -2.64 -17.66 29.49
C ASN A 200 -1.55 -18.60 28.96
N LEU A 201 -1.83 -19.36 27.89
CA LEU A 201 -0.86 -20.24 27.24
C LEU A 201 -0.85 -19.95 25.74
N ILE A 202 0.32 -19.55 25.24
CA ILE A 202 0.51 -19.07 23.89
C ILE A 202 1.49 -20.00 23.17
N ASN A 203 1.10 -20.54 22.02
CA ASN A 203 1.96 -21.33 21.16
C ASN A 203 2.26 -20.56 19.87
N GLY A 204 3.53 -20.53 19.46
CA GLY A 204 3.96 -19.99 18.16
C GLY A 204 4.01 -18.46 18.07
N THR A 205 3.79 -17.75 19.17
CA THR A 205 4.00 -16.30 19.30
C THR A 205 4.46 -15.96 20.72
N PHE A 206 4.87 -14.71 20.91
CA PHE A 206 5.29 -14.13 22.17
C PHE A 206 4.11 -13.51 22.93
N ASP A 207 4.25 -13.40 24.25
CA ASP A 207 3.40 -12.52 25.06
C ASP A 207 3.93 -11.08 25.02
N TRP A 208 3.29 -10.16 25.74
CA TRP A 208 3.70 -8.75 25.74
C TRP A 208 5.13 -8.52 26.24
N VAL A 209 5.54 -9.22 27.30
CA VAL A 209 6.88 -9.01 27.90
C VAL A 209 7.94 -9.47 26.90
N TYR A 210 7.75 -10.63 26.26
CA TYR A 210 8.67 -11.12 25.24
C TYR A 210 8.66 -10.33 23.92
N GLU A 211 7.55 -9.66 23.57
CA GLU A 211 7.48 -8.83 22.36
C GLU A 211 8.23 -7.49 22.54
N GLU A 212 8.28 -6.96 23.76
CA GLU A 212 8.78 -5.60 24.05
C GLU A 212 10.14 -5.54 24.76
N GLU A 213 10.58 -6.60 25.44
CA GLU A 213 11.84 -6.69 26.21
C GLU A 213 12.80 -7.76 25.66
#